data_AF-C0QIL5-F1
#
_entry.id   AF-C0QIL5-F1
#
_cell.length_a   1.000
_cell.length_b   1.000
_cell.length_c   1.000
_cell.angle_alpha   90.00
_cell.angle_beta   90.00
_cell.angle_gamma   90.00
#
_symmetry.space_group_name_H-M   'P 1'
#
loop_
_entity.id
_entity.type
_entity.pdbx_description
1 polymer ?
#
loop_
_entity_poly.entity_id
_entity_poly.type
_entity_poly.pdbx_seq_one_letter_code
_entity_poly.pdbx_strand_id
1 'polypeptide(L)'
;MSDLSHRLNHIKRSLASSQHLSEIWQTSPLLWQEIGWHQSQLRLWLAVLPEIVVRKGESDDPVYQIPQDLQKGDGQADDLAGVIWQIVSASGRPMPVAQVKSKLPTGVVATEPMILAAVREHPKLTTMGPVIKALG
;
A
#
# COMPACT_ATOMS: atom_id res chain seq x y z
N MET A 1 10.30 8.57 -11.53
CA MET A 1 8.99 9.21 -11.32
C MET A 1 8.25 8.57 -10.13
N SER A 2 8.96 8.27 -9.01
CA SER A 2 8.52 7.15 -8.15
C SER A 2 8.33 7.47 -6.66
N ASP A 3 8.64 8.69 -6.21
CA ASP A 3 8.61 9.04 -4.77
C ASP A 3 7.26 9.62 -4.33
N LEU A 4 6.67 10.50 -5.15
CA LEU A 4 5.38 11.15 -4.86
C LEU A 4 4.22 10.16 -4.78
N SER A 5 4.14 9.21 -5.71
CA SER A 5 3.11 8.16 -5.70
C SER A 5 3.24 7.26 -4.47
N HIS A 6 4.47 6.97 -4.03
CA HIS A 6 4.72 6.19 -2.83
C HIS A 6 4.24 6.93 -1.57
N ARG A 7 4.52 8.23 -1.48
CA ARG A 7 4.09 9.09 -0.36
C ARG A 7 2.56 9.27 -0.32
N LEU A 8 1.91 9.45 -1.47
CA LEU A 8 0.44 9.50 -1.54
C LEU A 8 -0.21 8.16 -1.18
N ASN A 9 0.37 7.04 -1.63
CA ASN A 9 -0.10 5.71 -1.26
C ASN A 9 0.07 5.44 0.24
N HIS A 10 1.15 5.93 0.86
CA HIS A 10 1.32 5.83 2.31
C HIS A 10 0.19 6.55 3.07
N ILE A 11 -0.20 7.74 2.61
CA ILE A 11 -1.33 8.49 3.20
C ILE A 11 -2.65 7.75 2.97
N LYS A 12 -2.88 7.22 1.77
CA LYS A 12 -4.07 6.40 1.50
C LYS A 12 -4.15 5.19 2.45
N ARG A 13 -3.03 4.56 2.79
CA ARG A 13 -2.96 3.45 3.75
C ARG A 13 -3.23 3.90 5.19
N SER A 14 -2.85 5.11 5.59
CA SER A 14 -3.16 5.61 6.95
C SER A 14 -4.67 5.79 7.18
N LEU A 15 -5.44 6.03 6.10
CA LEU A 15 -6.91 6.07 6.10
C LEU A 15 -7.59 4.71 6.33
N ALA A 16 -6.81 3.64 6.50
CA ALA A 16 -7.32 2.40 7.06
C ALA A 16 -7.83 2.60 8.50
N SER A 17 -7.22 3.55 9.24
CA SER A 17 -7.79 4.13 10.45
C SER A 17 -8.69 5.31 10.07
N SER A 18 -9.87 5.44 10.69
CA SER A 18 -10.76 6.58 10.48
C SER A 18 -10.04 7.87 10.90
N GLN A 19 -9.88 8.82 9.99
CA GLN A 19 -9.16 10.07 10.25
C GLN A 19 -9.93 11.28 9.72
N HIS A 20 -9.80 12.41 10.43
CA HIS A 20 -10.36 13.69 10.00
C HIS A 20 -9.51 14.34 8.89
N LEU A 21 -10.09 15.24 8.08
CA LEU A 21 -9.34 15.94 7.03
C LEU A 21 -8.15 16.71 7.62
N SER A 22 -8.38 17.35 8.76
CA SER A 22 -7.39 18.14 9.47
C SER A 22 -6.20 17.30 9.96
N GLU A 23 -6.44 16.07 10.40
CA GLU A 23 -5.40 15.12 10.83
C GLU A 23 -4.56 14.62 9.65
N ILE A 24 -5.22 14.28 8.53
CA ILE A 24 -4.54 13.87 7.29
C ILE A 24 -3.66 15.00 6.77
N TRP A 25 -4.17 16.23 6.83
CA TRP A 25 -3.42 17.42 6.46
C TRP A 25 -2.17 17.62 7.34
N GLN A 26 -2.29 17.42 8.66
CA GLN A 26 -1.18 17.58 9.60
C GLN A 26 -0.14 16.46 9.53
N THR A 27 -0.49 15.30 8.97
CA THR A 27 0.40 14.13 8.93
C THR A 27 1.62 14.34 8.03
N SER A 28 1.53 15.16 6.98
CA SER A 28 2.64 15.36 6.02
C SER A 28 2.65 16.76 5.40
N PRO A 29 2.87 17.82 6.20
CA PRO A 29 2.83 19.21 5.73
C PRO A 29 3.85 19.50 4.63
N LEU A 30 5.04 18.88 4.71
CA LEU A 30 6.09 19.03 3.70
C LEU A 30 5.66 18.46 2.34
N LEU A 31 4.96 17.33 2.32
CA LEU A 31 4.44 16.75 1.08
C LEU A 31 3.45 17.71 0.41
N TRP A 32 2.52 18.27 1.19
CA TRP A 32 1.51 19.20 0.68
C TRP A 32 2.13 20.47 0.12
N GLN A 33 3.17 20.98 0.79
CA GLN A 33 3.93 22.13 0.33
C GLN A 33 4.70 21.84 -0.96
N GLU A 34 5.35 20.68 -1.09
CA GLU A 34 6.09 20.28 -2.28
C GLU A 34 5.21 20.15 -3.53
N ILE A 35 3.99 19.62 -3.36
CA ILE A 35 3.03 19.45 -4.47
C ILE A 35 2.14 20.70 -4.68
N GLY A 36 2.30 21.73 -3.83
CA GLY A 36 1.52 22.95 -3.87
C GLY A 36 0.01 22.74 -3.64
N TRP A 37 -0.35 21.69 -2.91
CA TRP A 37 -1.76 21.40 -2.63
C TRP A 37 -2.29 22.26 -1.49
N HIS A 38 -3.59 22.52 -1.52
CA HIS A 38 -4.39 23.08 -0.44
C HIS A 38 -5.35 22.02 0.12
N GLN A 39 -5.91 22.26 1.32
CA GLN A 39 -6.87 21.34 1.95
C GLN A 39 -8.06 21.00 1.04
N SER A 40 -8.54 21.95 0.23
CA SER A 40 -9.62 21.72 -0.73
C SER A 40 -9.23 20.73 -1.84
N GLN A 41 -7.97 20.75 -2.28
CA GLN A 41 -7.46 19.81 -3.30
C GLN A 41 -7.26 18.41 -2.71
N LEU A 42 -6.76 18.32 -1.47
CA LEU A 42 -6.71 17.06 -0.74
C LEU A 42 -8.11 16.45 -0.60
N ARG A 43 -9.10 17.25 -0.19
CA ARG A 43 -10.50 16.82 -0.10
C ARG A 43 -11.05 16.32 -1.44
N LEU A 44 -10.79 17.05 -2.53
CA LEU A 44 -11.23 16.63 -3.87
C LEU A 44 -10.56 15.32 -4.30
N TRP A 45 -9.26 15.18 -4.07
CA TRP A 45 -8.53 13.95 -4.37
C TRP A 45 -9.11 12.76 -3.59
N LEU A 46 -9.36 12.91 -2.29
CA LEU A 46 -9.99 11.88 -1.46
C LEU A 46 -11.40 11.53 -1.92
N ALA A 47 -12.18 12.52 -2.38
CA ALA A 47 -13.53 12.31 -2.87
C ALA A 47 -13.60 11.58 -4.23
N VAL A 48 -12.53 11.61 -5.01
CA VAL A 48 -12.43 10.91 -6.31
C VAL A 48 -12.02 9.45 -6.13
N LEU A 49 -11.49 9.07 -4.96
CA LEU A 49 -11.04 7.69 -4.71
C LEU A 49 -12.24 6.77 -4.39
N PRO A 50 -12.48 5.72 -5.20
CA PRO A 50 -13.66 4.86 -5.06
C PRO A 50 -13.64 4.02 -3.77
N GLU A 51 -12.46 3.81 -3.17
CA GLU A 51 -12.28 3.00 -1.95
C GLU A 51 -12.51 3.80 -0.66
N ILE A 52 -12.68 5.12 -0.76
CA ILE A 52 -12.79 5.99 0.40
C ILE A 52 -14.25 6.34 0.65
N VAL A 53 -14.73 6.02 1.85
CA VAL A 53 -16.04 6.44 2.33
C VAL A 53 -15.87 7.69 3.18
N VAL A 54 -16.59 8.73 2.78
CA VAL A 54 -16.65 10.00 3.52
C VAL A 54 -17.86 9.96 4.45
N ARG A 55 -17.62 9.99 5.76
CA ARG A 55 -18.67 10.17 6.76
C ARG A 55 -18.68 11.64 7.19
N LYS A 56 -19.77 12.33 6.86
CA LYS A 56 -20.05 13.65 7.44
C LYS A 56 -20.57 13.40 8.85
N GLY A 57 -19.78 13.75 9.85
CA GLY A 57 -20.21 13.77 11.24
C GLY A 57 -21.05 15.01 11.56
N GLU A 58 -21.37 15.21 12.84
CA GLU A 58 -22.05 16.42 13.35
C GLU A 58 -21.17 17.68 13.28
N SER A 59 -19.86 17.53 13.00
CA SER A 59 -18.89 18.60 12.83
C SER A 59 -18.59 18.87 11.35
N ASP A 60 -18.12 20.08 11.03
CA ASP A 60 -17.75 20.52 9.68
C ASP A 60 -16.46 19.84 9.14
N ASP A 61 -15.81 19.00 9.96
CA ASP A 61 -14.64 18.22 9.58
C ASP A 61 -15.02 16.77 9.18
N PRO A 62 -15.07 16.45 7.87
CA PRO A 62 -15.45 15.13 7.38
C PRO A 62 -14.41 14.07 7.77
N VAL A 63 -14.92 12.90 8.17
CA VAL A 63 -14.10 11.72 8.48
C VAL A 63 -13.94 10.87 7.22
N TYR A 64 -12.71 10.54 6.87
CA TYR A 64 -12.37 9.67 5.75
C TYR A 64 -11.93 8.31 6.28
N GLN A 65 -12.47 7.25 5.69
CA GLN A 65 -12.11 5.89 6.05
C GLN A 65 -12.23 4.97 4.85
N ILE A 66 -11.31 4.01 4.75
CA ILE A 66 -11.46 2.85 3.86
C ILE A 66 -12.26 1.78 4.62
N PRO A 67 -13.45 1.35 4.15
CA PRO A 67 -14.23 0.29 4.80
C PRO A 67 -13.41 -0.99 5.02
N GLN A 68 -13.53 -1.62 6.19
CA GLN A 68 -12.80 -2.86 6.51
C GLN A 68 -13.09 -4.01 5.52
N ASP A 69 -14.25 -4.00 4.87
CA ASP A 69 -14.61 -4.97 3.83
C ASP A 69 -13.81 -4.78 2.53
N LEU A 70 -13.37 -3.56 2.24
CA LEU A 70 -12.41 -3.25 1.16
C LEU A 70 -10.95 -3.37 1.63
N GLN A 71 -10.68 -3.37 2.94
CA GLN A 71 -9.34 -3.65 3.49
C GLN A 71 -8.98 -5.15 3.43
N LYS A 72 -9.99 -6.03 3.33
CA LYS A 72 -9.80 -7.49 3.17
C LYS A 72 -9.58 -7.93 1.73
N GLY A 73 -9.74 -7.04 0.75
CA GLY A 73 -9.39 -7.31 -0.64
C GLY A 73 -8.08 -6.61 -1.01
N ASP A 74 -7.07 -7.39 -1.40
CA ASP A 74 -6.02 -6.97 -2.35
C ASP A 74 -5.05 -5.83 -1.99
N GLY A 75 -5.06 -5.24 -0.79
CA GLY A 75 -4.18 -4.09 -0.51
C GLY A 75 -2.74 -4.44 -0.09
N GLN A 76 -2.57 -5.45 0.76
CA GLN A 76 -1.28 -5.75 1.39
C GLN A 76 -0.65 -7.04 0.89
N ALA A 77 -1.47 -8.02 0.53
CA ALA A 77 -0.99 -9.23 -0.12
C ALA A 77 -0.67 -8.98 -1.59
N ASP A 78 -1.44 -8.15 -2.31
CA ASP A 78 -1.19 -7.83 -3.73
C ASP A 78 0.01 -6.87 -3.88
N ASP A 79 0.19 -5.91 -2.96
CA ASP A 79 1.39 -5.06 -2.91
C ASP A 79 2.63 -5.86 -2.53
N LEU A 80 2.54 -6.73 -1.50
CA LEU A 80 3.65 -7.60 -1.12
C LEU A 80 3.99 -8.61 -2.24
N ALA A 81 2.98 -9.24 -2.84
CA ALA A 81 3.17 -10.18 -3.93
C ALA A 81 3.73 -9.51 -5.18
N GLY A 82 3.25 -8.31 -5.53
CA GLY A 82 3.77 -7.50 -6.61
C GLY A 82 5.24 -7.13 -6.39
N VAL A 83 5.60 -6.71 -5.17
CA VAL A 83 6.99 -6.44 -4.76
C VAL A 83 7.84 -7.70 -4.85
N ILE A 84 7.35 -8.85 -4.36
CA ILE A 84 8.04 -10.14 -4.48
C ILE A 84 8.23 -10.52 -5.94
N TRP A 85 7.22 -10.32 -6.79
CA TRP A 85 7.29 -10.59 -8.22
C TRP A 85 8.34 -9.72 -8.90
N GLN A 86 8.43 -8.43 -8.59
CA GLN A 86 9.49 -7.56 -9.10
C GLN A 86 10.88 -8.04 -8.68
N ILE A 87 11.08 -8.39 -7.41
CA ILE A 87 12.37 -8.87 -6.87
C ILE A 87 12.80 -10.18 -7.56
N VAL A 88 11.89 -11.14 -7.66
CA VAL A 88 12.19 -12.46 -8.23
C VAL A 88 12.35 -12.38 -9.75
N SER A 89 11.50 -11.63 -10.45
CA SER A 89 11.58 -11.44 -11.91
C SER A 89 12.85 -10.68 -12.31
N ALA A 90 13.25 -9.65 -11.56
CA ALA A 90 14.49 -8.91 -11.81
C ALA A 90 15.74 -9.80 -11.64
N SER A 91 15.69 -10.78 -10.74
CA SER A 91 16.79 -11.74 -10.59
C SER A 91 16.83 -12.83 -11.68
N GLY A 92 15.72 -13.05 -12.39
CA GLY A 92 15.58 -14.09 -13.42
C GLY A 92 15.80 -15.52 -12.93
N ARG A 93 15.86 -15.76 -11.61
CA ARG A 93 16.16 -17.05 -10.99
C ARG A 93 15.26 -17.31 -9.78
N PRO A 94 14.95 -18.58 -9.45
CA PRO A 94 14.26 -18.90 -8.21
C PRO A 94 15.05 -18.41 -7.00
N MET A 95 14.37 -17.82 -6.02
CA MET A 95 15.00 -17.16 -4.87
C MET A 95 14.44 -17.68 -3.54
N PRO A 96 15.28 -18.00 -2.54
CA PRO A 96 14.81 -18.46 -1.23
C PRO A 96 13.98 -17.40 -0.51
N VAL A 97 13.00 -17.82 0.30
CA VAL A 97 12.14 -16.90 1.07
C VAL A 97 12.96 -15.94 1.94
N ALA A 98 14.01 -16.43 2.60
CA ALA A 98 14.90 -15.62 3.42
C ALA A 98 15.64 -14.53 2.62
N GLN A 99 15.99 -14.82 1.36
CA GLN A 99 16.66 -13.86 0.48
C GLN A 99 15.67 -12.86 -0.14
N VAL A 100 14.43 -13.27 -0.38
CA VAL A 100 13.35 -12.33 -0.74
C VAL A 100 13.10 -11.36 0.41
N LYS A 101 13.02 -11.87 1.65
CA LYS A 101 12.83 -11.06 2.85
C LYS A 101 13.92 -10.01 3.05
N SER A 102 15.19 -10.35 2.80
CA SER A 102 16.30 -9.39 2.92
C SER A 102 16.36 -8.34 1.81
N LYS A 103 15.65 -8.57 0.71
CA LYS A 103 15.56 -7.65 -0.44
C LYS A 103 14.26 -6.83 -0.45
N LEU A 104 13.42 -6.98 0.57
CA LEU A 104 12.23 -6.15 0.70
C LEU A 104 12.65 -4.68 0.91
N PRO A 105 11.89 -3.72 0.34
CA PRO A 105 12.16 -2.30 0.53
C PRO A 105 12.15 -1.91 2.01
N THR A 106 12.97 -0.93 2.37
CA THR A 106 13.01 -0.36 3.72
C THR A 106 11.62 0.15 4.12
N GLY A 107 11.09 -0.33 5.25
CA GLY A 107 9.73 -0.02 5.72
C GLY A 107 8.69 -1.13 5.46
N VAL A 108 9.02 -2.14 4.64
CA VAL A 108 8.17 -3.34 4.47
C VAL A 108 8.63 -4.42 5.45
N VAL A 109 7.89 -4.58 6.54
CA VAL A 109 8.12 -5.66 7.51
C VAL A 109 7.21 -6.83 7.18
N ALA A 110 7.79 -7.91 6.63
CA ALA A 110 7.06 -9.15 6.35
C ALA A 110 7.73 -10.36 7.01
N THR A 111 6.90 -11.24 7.57
CA THR A 111 7.34 -12.54 8.08
C THR A 111 7.34 -13.57 6.96
N GLU A 112 8.06 -14.68 7.12
CA GLU A 112 8.07 -15.75 6.11
C GLU A 112 6.67 -16.31 5.80
N PRO A 113 5.77 -16.54 6.78
CA PRO A 113 4.39 -16.92 6.50
C PRO A 113 3.63 -15.90 5.64
N MET A 114 3.84 -14.59 5.86
CA MET A 114 3.21 -13.53 5.06
C MET A 114 3.72 -13.53 3.62
N ILE A 115 5.03 -13.73 3.42
CA ILE A 115 5.64 -13.83 2.09
C ILE A 115 5.06 -15.04 1.34
N LEU A 116 4.96 -16.18 2.02
CA LEU A 116 4.40 -17.40 1.42
C LEU A 116 2.91 -17.27 1.09
N ALA A 117 2.13 -16.58 1.93
CA ALA A 117 0.73 -16.29 1.66
C ALA A 117 0.58 -15.41 0.40
N ALA A 118 1.33 -14.30 0.33
CA ALA A 118 1.32 -13.41 -0.82
C ALA A 118 1.73 -14.11 -2.13
N VAL A 119 2.72 -15.01 -2.08
CA VAL A 119 3.14 -15.80 -3.24
C VAL A 119 2.04 -16.73 -3.74
N ARG A 120 1.25 -17.32 -2.85
CA ARG A 120 0.15 -18.24 -3.22
C ARG A 120 -1.04 -17.52 -3.85
N GLU A 121 -1.24 -16.27 -3.48
CA GLU A 121 -2.35 -15.44 -3.97
C GLU A 121 -2.03 -14.81 -5.34
N HIS A 122 -0.78 -14.85 -5.79
CA HIS A 122 -0.34 -14.16 -7.00
C HIS A 122 -0.22 -15.08 -8.22
N PRO A 123 -0.91 -14.78 -9.33
CA PRO A 123 -1.02 -15.70 -10.48
C PRO A 123 0.29 -15.96 -11.23
N LYS A 124 1.28 -15.07 -11.09
CA LYS A 124 2.60 -15.18 -11.74
C LYS A 124 3.71 -15.63 -10.80
N LEU A 125 3.37 -16.09 -9.59
CA LEU A 125 4.36 -16.59 -8.63
C LEU A 125 4.04 -18.03 -8.26
N THR A 126 5.08 -18.81 -7.98
CA THR A 126 4.94 -20.18 -7.49
C THR A 126 6.03 -20.50 -6.47
N THR A 127 5.71 -21.38 -5.54
CA THR A 127 6.67 -21.95 -4.59
C THR A 127 7.14 -23.30 -5.09
N MET A 128 8.45 -23.48 -5.22
CA MET A 128 9.08 -24.78 -5.48
C MET A 128 9.90 -25.19 -4.24
N GLY A 129 9.22 -25.68 -3.19
CA GLY A 129 9.87 -25.94 -1.90
C GLY A 129 10.26 -24.63 -1.18
N PRO A 130 11.50 -24.45 -0.70
CA PRO A 130 11.92 -23.25 0.03
C PRO A 130 12.20 -22.02 -0.86
N VAL A 131 12.02 -22.15 -2.19
CA VAL A 131 12.31 -21.11 -3.18
C VAL A 131 11.04 -20.64 -3.88
N ILE A 132 10.99 -19.33 -4.12
CA ILE A 132 9.96 -18.62 -4.86
C ILE A 132 10.45 -18.42 -6.29
N LYS A 133 9.59 -18.70 -7.26
CA LYS A 133 9.89 -18.56 -8.70
C LYS A 133 8.81 -17.70 -9.36
N ALA A 134 9.23 -16.78 -10.21
CA ALA A 134 8.35 -16.09 -11.14
C ALA A 134 7.98 -17.03 -12.30
N LEU A 135 6.69 -17.19 -12.54
CA LEU A 135 6.15 -17.80 -13.75
C LEU A 135 6.12 -16.67 -14.80
N GLY A 136 6.90 -16.85 -15.87
CA GLY A 136 7.01 -15.90 -16.97
C GLY A 136 5.71 -15.76 -17.74
#